data_AF-A0A538ESY4-F1
#
_entry.id   AF-A0A538ESY4-F1
#
_cell.length_a   1.000
_cell.length_b   1.000
_cell.length_c   1.000
_cell.angle_alpha   90.00
_cell.angle_beta   90.00
_cell.angle_gamma   90.00
#
_symmetry.space_group_name_H-M   'P 1'
#
loop_
_entity.id
_entity.type
_entity.pdbx_description
1 polymer ?
#
loop_
_entity_poly.entity_id
_entity_poly.type
_entity_poly.pdbx_seq_one_letter_code
_entity_poly.pdbx_strand_id
1 'polypeptide(L)'
;MRGFRLPMRRVGDSLVRGRALLVGDAAGLVDPLSGDGIYEALFSSRLAAEAVLDLLGGRRADLEPYGERLELELAPMMSASWSAKQAFDRFPRLAFTIARTPPAWRLAERLLRDELPDPRSVSGTMRVPLQALRALAHAARRAEHAAATR
;
A
#
# COMPACT_ATOMS: atom_id res chain seq x y z
N MET A 1 -1.18 -3.67 28.66
CA MET A 1 -0.69 -4.02 27.30
C MET A 1 0.16 -2.87 26.78
N ARG A 2 1.34 -3.16 26.20
CA ARG A 2 2.16 -2.17 25.48
C ARG A 2 1.95 -2.40 23.99
N GLY A 3 1.48 -1.39 23.27
CA GLY A 3 1.42 -1.40 21.81
C GLY A 3 2.75 -0.95 21.22
N PHE A 4 3.20 -1.60 20.14
CA PHE A 4 4.33 -1.13 19.34
C PHE A 4 3.81 -0.26 18.19
N ARG A 5 4.56 0.80 17.84
CA ARG A 5 4.19 1.65 16.71
C ARG A 5 4.52 0.92 15.40
N LEU A 6 3.55 0.83 14.51
CA LEU A 6 3.79 0.33 13.16
C LEU A 6 4.61 1.38 12.39
N PRO A 7 5.78 1.01 11.84
CA PRO A 7 6.58 1.92 11.04
C PRO A 7 5.88 2.17 9.71
N MET A 8 5.56 3.43 9.42
CA MET A 8 4.96 3.83 8.16
C MET A 8 5.99 4.65 7.38
N ARG A 9 6.47 4.09 6.28
CA ARG A 9 7.44 4.77 5.40
C ARG A 9 6.80 5.97 4.71
N ARG A 10 7.58 7.04 4.50
CA ARG A 10 7.20 8.12 3.60
C ARG A 10 7.64 7.79 2.18
N VAL A 11 6.86 8.24 1.21
CA VAL A 11 7.24 8.12 -0.21
C VAL A 11 8.58 8.83 -0.41
N GLY A 12 9.56 8.11 -0.97
CA GLY A 12 10.91 8.63 -1.24
C GLY A 12 11.97 8.26 -0.20
N ASP A 13 11.62 7.58 0.90
CA ASP A 13 12.64 7.04 1.80
C ASP A 13 13.47 5.97 1.08
N SER A 14 14.80 6.09 1.18
CA SER A 14 15.75 5.18 0.54
C SER A 14 15.66 3.76 1.12
N LEU A 15 15.40 2.79 0.24
CA LEU A 15 15.29 1.36 0.57
C LEU A 15 16.63 0.62 0.44
N VAL A 16 17.61 1.25 -0.19
CA VAL A 16 18.89 0.66 -0.58
C VAL A 16 20.01 1.63 -0.24
N ARG A 17 21.10 1.11 0.32
CA ARG A 17 22.34 1.87 0.50
C ARG A 17 23.54 0.97 0.26
N GLY A 18 24.19 1.16 -0.89
CA GLY A 18 25.34 0.36 -1.30
C GLY A 18 24.97 -1.12 -1.44
N ARG A 19 25.46 -1.97 -0.53
CA ARG A 19 25.19 -3.42 -0.51
C ARG A 19 24.15 -3.84 0.53
N ALA A 20 23.46 -2.88 1.14
CA ALA A 20 22.37 -3.12 2.08
C ALA A 20 21.03 -2.72 1.46
N LEU A 21 19.99 -3.49 1.78
CA LEU A 21 18.60 -3.18 1.46
C LEU A 21 17.71 -3.46 2.68
N LEU A 22 16.52 -2.86 2.70
CA LEU A 22 15.53 -3.04 3.76
C LEU A 22 14.33 -3.81 3.24
N VAL A 23 13.69 -4.63 4.08
CA VAL A 23 12.48 -5.39 3.76
C VAL A 23 11.48 -5.35 4.93
N GLY A 24 10.20 -5.64 4.65
CA GLY A 24 9.13 -5.69 5.66
C GLY A 24 9.07 -4.46 6.58
N ASP A 25 8.93 -4.70 7.88
CA ASP A 25 8.87 -3.63 8.90
C ASP A 25 10.13 -2.75 8.90
N ALA A 26 11.31 -3.30 8.58
CA ALA A 26 12.54 -2.51 8.49
C ALA A 26 12.50 -1.51 7.33
N ALA A 27 11.76 -1.83 6.27
CA ALA A 27 11.45 -0.92 5.18
C ALA A 27 10.17 -0.09 5.45
N GLY A 28 9.53 -0.22 6.61
CA GLY A 28 8.28 0.48 6.94
C GLY A 28 7.12 0.09 6.02
N LEU A 29 7.10 -1.17 5.56
CA LEU A 29 6.08 -1.71 4.67
C LEU A 29 4.96 -2.34 5.48
N VAL A 30 3.93 -1.56 5.74
CA VAL A 30 2.71 -1.98 6.46
C VAL A 30 1.51 -1.36 5.77
N ASP A 31 0.47 -2.16 5.51
CA ASP A 31 -0.79 -1.70 4.97
C ASP A 31 -1.42 -0.65 5.91
N PRO A 32 -1.67 0.58 5.43
CA PRO A 32 -2.21 1.66 6.27
C PRO A 32 -3.62 1.41 6.80
N LEU A 33 -4.44 0.63 6.10
CA LEU A 33 -5.84 0.43 6.45
C LEU A 33 -6.01 -0.68 7.47
N SER A 34 -5.43 -1.86 7.20
CA SER A 34 -5.54 -3.05 8.04
C SER A 34 -4.49 -3.09 9.15
N GLY A 35 -3.32 -2.48 8.91
CA GLY A 35 -2.14 -2.64 9.75
C GLY A 35 -1.42 -3.97 9.56
N ASP A 36 -1.77 -4.75 8.52
CA ASP A 36 -1.04 -5.96 8.15
C ASP A 36 0.28 -5.62 7.43
N GLY A 37 1.30 -6.43 7.62
CA GLY A 37 2.60 -6.28 6.97
C GLY A 37 3.19 -7.60 6.48
N ILE A 38 2.49 -8.72 6.67
CA ILE A 38 3.03 -10.04 6.32
C ILE A 38 3.18 -10.17 4.80
N TYR A 39 2.16 -9.77 4.04
CA TYR A 39 2.22 -9.79 2.59
C TYR A 39 3.37 -8.91 2.08
N GLU A 40 3.47 -7.69 2.58
CA GLU A 40 4.50 -6.71 2.23
C GLU A 40 5.90 -7.22 2.58
N ALA A 41 6.07 -7.87 3.74
CA ALA A 41 7.32 -8.46 4.17
C ALA A 41 7.76 -9.61 3.25
N LEU A 42 6.85 -10.51 2.88
CA LEU A 42 7.15 -11.62 1.98
C LEU A 42 7.43 -11.13 0.57
N PHE A 43 6.61 -10.20 0.07
CA PHE A 43 6.73 -9.63 -1.26
C PHE A 43 8.05 -8.87 -1.43
N SER A 44 8.37 -7.99 -0.48
CA SER A 44 9.63 -7.26 -0.47
C SER A 44 10.84 -8.18 -0.32
N SER A 45 10.75 -9.23 0.50
CA SER A 45 11.83 -10.23 0.65
C SER A 45 12.10 -10.99 -0.63
N ARG A 46 11.06 -11.34 -1.40
CA ARG A 46 11.20 -11.98 -2.71
C ARG A 46 11.97 -11.11 -3.69
N LEU A 47 11.56 -9.85 -3.84
CA LEU A 47 12.24 -8.90 -4.73
C LEU A 47 13.69 -8.63 -4.29
N ALA A 48 13.92 -8.55 -2.99
CA ALA A 48 15.25 -8.38 -2.42
C ALA A 48 16.16 -9.58 -2.74
N ALA A 49 15.63 -10.80 -2.59
CA ALA A 49 16.37 -12.02 -2.94
C ALA A 49 16.74 -12.07 -4.42
N GLU A 50 15.81 -11.72 -5.31
CA GLU A 50 16.07 -11.60 -6.75
C GLU A 50 17.22 -10.61 -7.04
N ALA A 51 17.17 -9.42 -6.45
CA ALA A 51 18.20 -8.40 -6.63
C ALA A 51 19.58 -8.81 -6.08
N VAL A 52 19.62 -9.47 -4.92
CA VAL A 52 20.87 -9.98 -4.33
C VAL A 52 21.49 -11.07 -5.21
N LEU A 53 20.67 -11.99 -5.74
CA LEU A 53 21.14 -13.03 -6.66
C LEU A 53 21.67 -12.45 -7.98
N ASP A 54 21.07 -11.38 -8.48
CA ASP A 54 21.57 -10.67 -9.67
C ASP A 54 22.90 -9.98 -9.42
N LEU A 55 23.07 -9.35 -8.25
CA LEU A 55 24.33 -8.73 -7.84
C LEU A 55 25.45 -9.77 -7.68
N LEU A 56 25.18 -10.87 -6.96
CA LEU A 56 26.15 -11.95 -6.74
C LEU A 56 26.51 -12.68 -8.04
N GLY A 57 25.56 -12.79 -8.96
CA GLY A 57 25.79 -13.37 -10.29
C GLY A 57 26.44 -12.42 -11.30
N GLY A 58 26.77 -11.19 -10.92
CA GLY A 58 27.37 -10.19 -11.81
C GLY A 58 26.42 -9.67 -12.91
N ARG A 59 25.12 -9.97 -12.83
CA ARG A 59 24.10 -9.47 -13.78
C ARG A 59 23.74 -8.01 -13.54
N ARG A 60 23.97 -7.51 -12.32
CA ARG A 60 23.80 -6.12 -11.91
C ARG A 60 24.97 -5.66 -11.05
N ALA A 61 25.24 -4.36 -11.06
CA ALA A 61 26.35 -3.75 -10.33
C ALA A 61 25.96 -3.30 -8.91
N ASP A 62 24.67 -3.08 -8.65
CA ASP A 62 24.12 -2.56 -7.41
C ASP A 62 22.73 -3.14 -7.11
N LEU A 63 22.15 -2.72 -5.98
CA LEU A 63 20.84 -3.14 -5.49
C LEU A 63 19.73 -2.12 -5.76
N GLU A 64 20.01 -0.97 -6.38
CA GLU A 64 18.99 0.09 -6.60
C GLU A 64 17.74 -0.42 -7.36
N PRO A 65 17.85 -1.34 -8.35
CA PRO A 65 16.68 -1.90 -9.02
C PRO A 65 15.66 -2.56 -8.10
N TYR A 66 16.06 -3.03 -6.91
CA TYR A 66 15.13 -3.53 -5.90
C TYR A 66 14.15 -2.45 -5.46
N GLY A 67 14.66 -1.26 -5.11
CA GLY A 67 13.85 -0.16 -4.62
C GLY A 67 12.87 0.32 -5.69
N GLU A 68 13.37 0.51 -6.92
CA GLU A 68 12.54 0.91 -8.07
C GLU A 68 11.40 -0.10 -8.33
N ARG A 69 11.72 -1.39 -8.34
CA ARG A 69 10.73 -2.43 -8.61
C ARG A 69 9.73 -2.59 -7.48
N LEU A 70 10.18 -2.50 -6.22
CA LEU A 70 9.28 -2.51 -5.07
C LEU A 70 8.29 -1.35 -5.15
N GLU A 71 8.75 -0.13 -5.44
CA GLU A 71 7.86 1.03 -5.59
C GLU A 71 6.86 0.84 -6.72
N LEU A 72 7.32 0.38 -7.89
CA LEU A 72 6.47 0.18 -9.05
C LEU A 72 5.36 -0.85 -8.79
N GLU A 73 5.68 -1.95 -8.12
CA GLU A 73 4.72 -3.03 -7.88
C GLU A 73 3.84 -2.76 -6.63
N LEU A 74 4.38 -2.16 -5.56
CA LEU A 74 3.67 -1.99 -4.29
C LEU A 74 2.92 -0.65 -4.15
N ALA A 75 3.40 0.42 -4.78
CA ALA A 75 2.80 1.76 -4.64
C ALA A 75 1.31 1.84 -5.02
N PRO A 76 0.81 1.15 -6.07
CA PRO A 76 -0.62 1.19 -6.41
C PRO A 76 -1.52 0.67 -5.28
N MET A 77 -1.11 -0.43 -4.64
CA MET A 77 -1.84 -1.04 -3.53
C MET A 77 -1.76 -0.14 -2.29
N MET A 78 -0.57 0.30 -1.91
CA MET A 78 -0.36 1.21 -0.77
C MET A 78 -1.15 2.52 -0.92
N SER A 79 -1.22 3.09 -2.12
CA SER A 79 -1.99 4.30 -2.40
C SER A 79 -3.51 4.09 -2.24
N ALA A 80 -4.01 2.90 -2.63
CA ALA A 80 -5.40 2.54 -2.44
C ALA A 80 -5.73 2.41 -0.94
N SER A 81 -4.90 1.70 -0.18
CA SER A 81 -5.06 1.52 1.27
C SER A 81 -4.95 2.84 2.03
N TRP A 82 -4.00 3.71 1.69
CA TRP A 82 -3.93 5.08 2.24
C TRP A 82 -5.19 5.90 1.96
N SER A 83 -5.75 5.79 0.76
CA SER A 83 -6.97 6.50 0.41
C SER A 83 -8.16 5.98 1.23
N ALA A 84 -8.29 4.66 1.34
CA ALA A 84 -9.32 4.04 2.17
C ALA A 84 -9.16 4.45 3.64
N LYS A 85 -7.94 4.40 4.20
CA LYS A 85 -7.64 4.87 5.56
C LYS A 85 -8.13 6.31 5.78
N GLN A 86 -7.76 7.25 4.91
CA GLN A 86 -8.20 8.65 5.02
C GLN A 86 -9.73 8.80 4.98
N ALA A 87 -10.40 8.02 4.12
CA ALA A 87 -11.85 8.00 4.07
C ALA A 87 -12.47 7.48 5.39
N PHE A 88 -11.92 6.43 5.97
CA PHE A 88 -12.36 5.87 7.25
C PHE A 88 -12.09 6.82 8.42
N ASP A 89 -10.90 7.43 8.48
CA ASP A 89 -10.49 8.33 9.55
C ASP A 89 -11.38 9.60 9.57
N ARG A 90 -11.75 10.13 8.38
CA ARG A 90 -12.54 11.37 8.28
C ARG A 90 -14.05 11.16 8.20
N PHE A 91 -14.50 10.13 7.50
CA PHE A 91 -15.91 9.87 7.22
C PHE A 91 -16.31 8.42 7.57
N PRO A 92 -16.13 7.99 8.83
CA PRO A 92 -16.22 6.59 9.21
C PRO A 92 -17.57 5.95 8.86
N ARG A 93 -18.67 6.67 9.06
CA ARG A 93 -20.02 6.17 8.72
C ARG A 93 -20.20 5.92 7.22
N LEU A 94 -19.79 6.88 6.39
CA LEU A 94 -19.94 6.77 4.93
C LEU A 94 -19.00 5.70 4.36
N ALA A 95 -17.75 5.68 4.82
CA ALA A 95 -16.78 4.66 4.43
C ALA A 95 -17.28 3.25 4.80
N PHE A 96 -17.82 3.08 6.01
CA PHE A 96 -18.40 1.81 6.45
C PHE A 96 -19.64 1.40 5.64
N THR A 97 -20.55 2.33 5.33
CA THR A 97 -21.71 2.05 4.47
C THR A 97 -21.27 1.58 3.08
N ILE A 98 -20.26 2.21 2.48
CA ILE A 98 -19.70 1.80 1.19
C ILE A 98 -19.09 0.40 1.28
N ALA A 99 -18.30 0.14 2.32
CA ALA A 99 -17.62 -1.14 2.54
C ALA A 99 -18.61 -2.32 2.72
N ARG A 100 -19.84 -2.05 3.20
CA ARG A 100 -20.90 -3.06 3.35
C ARG A 100 -21.68 -3.39 2.08
N THR A 101 -21.39 -2.72 0.96
CA THR A 101 -22.10 -2.98 -0.30
C THR A 101 -21.68 -4.30 -0.94
N PRO A 102 -22.57 -5.05 -1.62
CA PRO A 102 -22.21 -6.31 -2.29
C PRO A 102 -21.05 -6.19 -3.30
N PRO A 103 -20.88 -5.08 -4.05
CA PRO A 103 -19.69 -4.88 -4.88
C PRO A 103 -18.40 -4.73 -4.07
N ALA A 104 -18.44 -4.08 -2.90
CA ALA A 104 -17.27 -3.94 -2.03
C ALA A 104 -16.88 -5.28 -1.40
N TRP A 105 -17.87 -6.08 -1.00
CA TRP A 105 -17.64 -7.43 -0.50
C TRP A 105 -16.97 -8.33 -1.56
N ARG A 106 -17.49 -8.34 -2.80
CA ARG A 106 -16.88 -9.08 -3.90
C ARG A 106 -15.46 -8.64 -4.22
N LEU A 107 -15.16 -7.35 -4.07
CA LEU A 107 -13.80 -6.84 -4.22
C LEU A 107 -12.88 -7.42 -3.13
N ALA A 108 -13.31 -7.41 -1.87
CA ALA A 108 -12.55 -7.97 -0.75
C ALA A 108 -12.32 -9.47 -0.93
N GLU A 109 -13.34 -10.24 -1.33
CA GLU A 109 -13.20 -11.67 -1.62
C GLU A 109 -12.15 -11.96 -2.69
N ARG A 110 -12.17 -11.21 -3.79
CA ARG A 110 -11.20 -11.39 -4.88
C ARG A 110 -9.79 -10.96 -4.49
N LEU A 111 -9.66 -9.92 -3.66
CA LEU A 111 -8.38 -9.51 -3.10
C LEU A 111 -7.81 -10.60 -2.18
N LEU A 112 -8.64 -11.16 -1.28
CA LEU A 112 -8.23 -12.24 -0.36
C LEU A 112 -7.89 -13.55 -1.07
N ARG A 113 -8.43 -13.77 -2.27
CA ARG A 113 -8.09 -14.92 -3.14
C ARG A 113 -6.87 -14.68 -4.02
N ASP A 114 -6.21 -13.53 -3.90
CA ASP A 114 -5.10 -13.09 -4.76
C ASP A 114 -5.48 -13.02 -6.26
N GLU A 115 -6.78 -12.88 -6.55
CA GLU A 115 -7.33 -12.77 -7.92
C GLU A 115 -7.28 -11.32 -8.45
N LEU A 116 -6.78 -10.38 -7.64
CA LEU A 116 -6.62 -8.97 -7.97
C LEU A 116 -5.21 -8.47 -7.59
N PRO A 117 -4.16 -8.91 -8.30
CA PRO A 117 -2.79 -8.45 -8.04
C PRO A 117 -2.59 -6.96 -8.38
N ASP A 118 -3.52 -6.33 -9.11
CA ASP A 118 -3.48 -4.88 -9.40
C ASP A 118 -4.85 -4.23 -9.16
N PRO A 119 -4.97 -3.21 -8.27
CA PRO A 119 -6.19 -2.41 -8.11
C PRO A 119 -6.70 -1.76 -9.42
N ARG A 120 -5.85 -1.63 -10.44
CA ARG A 120 -6.19 -1.11 -11.78
C ARG A 120 -6.85 -2.15 -12.68
N SER A 121 -6.71 -3.44 -12.38
CA SER A 121 -7.36 -4.53 -13.12
C SER A 121 -8.86 -4.68 -12.81
N VAL A 122 -9.34 -4.00 -11.76
CA VAL A 122 -10.75 -4.00 -11.37
C VAL A 122 -11.58 -3.31 -12.44
N SER A 123 -12.51 -4.05 -13.06
CA SER A 123 -13.42 -3.57 -14.09
C SER A 123 -14.89 -3.61 -13.64
N GLY A 124 -15.76 -2.91 -14.37
CA GLY A 124 -17.20 -2.92 -14.15
C GLY A 124 -17.63 -2.29 -12.81
N THR A 125 -18.72 -2.84 -12.25
CA THR A 125 -19.38 -2.33 -11.03
C THR A 125 -18.52 -2.45 -9.76
N MET A 126 -17.47 -3.27 -9.78
CA MET A 126 -16.52 -3.42 -8.66
C MET A 126 -15.62 -2.17 -8.47
N ARG A 127 -15.56 -1.26 -9.45
CA ARG A 127 -14.82 0.02 -9.31
C ARG A 127 -15.57 1.07 -8.49
N VAL A 128 -16.89 0.95 -8.39
CA VAL A 128 -17.74 1.97 -7.76
C VAL A 128 -17.38 2.21 -6.29
N PRO A 129 -17.21 1.16 -5.44
CA PRO A 129 -16.79 1.37 -4.05
C PRO A 129 -15.41 2.02 -3.94
N LEU A 130 -14.46 1.61 -4.79
CA LEU A 130 -13.10 2.19 -4.82
C LEU A 130 -13.12 3.68 -5.20
N GLN A 131 -13.92 4.05 -6.21
CA GLN A 131 -14.08 5.44 -6.62
C GLN A 131 -14.74 6.28 -5.52
N ALA A 132 -15.77 5.73 -4.85
CA ALA A 132 -16.43 6.41 -3.74
C ALA A 132 -15.48 6.64 -2.55
N LEU A 133 -14.71 5.62 -2.16
CA LEU A 133 -13.70 5.76 -1.10
C LEU A 133 -12.59 6.75 -1.48
N ARG A 134 -12.13 6.74 -2.74
CA ARG A 134 -11.17 7.74 -3.24
C ARG A 134 -11.75 9.15 -3.20
N ALA A 135 -13.01 9.34 -3.57
CA ALA A 135 -13.68 10.64 -3.49
C ALA A 135 -13.76 11.15 -2.04
N LEU A 136 -14.11 10.27 -1.09
CA LEU A 136 -14.07 10.59 0.34
C LEU A 136 -12.66 10.94 0.82
N ALA A 137 -11.64 10.21 0.38
CA ALA A 137 -10.24 10.52 0.71
C ALA A 137 -9.80 11.90 0.18
N HIS A 138 -10.19 12.24 -1.06
CA HIS A 138 -9.94 13.57 -1.62
C HIS A 138 -10.70 14.68 -0.88
N ALA A 139 -11.91 14.42 -0.40
CA ALA A 139 -12.64 15.36 0.45
C ALA A 139 -11.96 15.52 1.82
N ALA A 140 -11.44 14.44 2.40
CA ALA A 140 -10.71 14.45 3.67
C ALA A 140 -9.45 15.31 3.58
N ARG A 141 -8.60 15.07 2.58
CA ARG A 141 -7.39 15.88 2.33
C ARG A 141 -7.72 17.35 2.18
N ARG A 142 -8.75 17.70 1.42
CA ARG A 142 -9.15 19.11 1.23
C ARG A 142 -9.58 19.77 2.54
N ALA A 143 -10.31 19.05 3.38
CA ALA A 143 -10.73 19.56 4.69
C ALA A 143 -9.53 19.78 5.63
N GLU A 144 -8.52 18.90 5.60
CA GLU A 144 -7.28 19.03 6.37
C GLU A 144 -6.45 20.23 5.93
N HIS A 145 -6.25 20.41 4.62
CA HIS A 145 -5.51 21.56 4.09
C HIS A 145 -6.21 22.88 4.42
N ALA A 146 -7.54 22.95 4.31
CA ALA A 146 -8.31 24.14 4.67
C ALA A 146 -8.24 24.49 6.17
N ALA A 147 -8.01 23.50 7.03
CA ALA A 147 -7.83 23.70 8.47
C ALA A 147 -6.40 24.14 8.83
N ALA A 148 -5.39 23.74 8.06
CA ALA A 148 -3.98 24.09 8.29
C ALA A 148 -3.61 25.52 7.86
N THR A 149 -4.41 26.16 7.00
CA THR A 149 -4.19 27.54 6.53
C THR A 149 -4.93 28.60 7.38
N ARG A 150 -5.51 28.22 8.53
CA ARG A 150 -6.13 29.12 9.51
C ARG A 150 -5.28 29.20 10.77
#